data_AF-A0A550GDI5-F1
#
_entry.id   AF-A0A550GDI5-F1
#
_cell.length_a   1.000
_cell.length_b   1.000
_cell.length_c   1.000
_cell.angle_alpha   90.00
_cell.angle_beta   90.00
_cell.angle_gamma   90.00
#
_symmetry.space_group_name_H-M   'P 1'
#
loop_
_entity.id
_entity.type
_entity.pdbx_description
1 polymer ?
#
loop_
_entity_poly.entity_id
_entity_poly.type
_entity_poly.pdbx_seq_one_letter_code
_entity_poly.pdbx_strand_id
1 'polypeptide(L)' 'MELGGKQSVELCDIIGKMLALELNTQEIRIKVRRLVTDYLNKHDIADDPERLLKKIEWSVRVKLGY' A
#
# COMPACT_ATOMS: atom_id res chain seq x y z
N MET A 1 10.79 25.79 -15.53
CA MET A 1 9.34 25.98 -15.27
C MET A 1 9.04 25.17 -14.04
N GLU A 2 8.85 25.82 -12.90
CA GLU A 2 8.45 25.13 -11.67
C GLU A 2 6.95 24.83 -11.75
N LEU A 3 6.56 23.62 -11.35
CA LEU A 3 5.14 23.30 -11.15
C LEU A 3 4.59 24.23 -10.07
N GLY A 4 3.54 24.98 -10.40
CA GLY A 4 2.85 25.79 -9.40
C GLY A 4 2.28 24.89 -8.29
N GLY A 5 2.18 25.41 -7.06
CA GLY A 5 1.79 24.60 -5.88
C GLY A 5 0.50 23.77 -6.08
N LYS A 6 -0.48 24.26 -6.83
CA LYS A 6 -1.70 23.50 -7.18
C LYS A 6 -1.44 22.32 -8.12
N GLN A 7 -0.61 22.51 -9.15
CA GLN A 7 -0.26 21.47 -10.12
C GLN A 7 0.60 20.37 -9.48
N SER A 8 1.49 20.77 -8.56
CA SER A 8 2.28 19.87 -7.73
C SER A 8 1.42 18.95 -6.85
N VAL A 9 0.39 19.50 -6.21
CA VAL A 9 -0.57 18.73 -5.40
C VAL A 9 -1.39 17.79 -6.28
N GLU A 10 -1.94 18.30 -7.39
CA GLU A 10 -2.73 17.51 -8.33
C GLU A 10 -1.94 16.31 -8.89
N LEU A 11 -0.67 16.53 -9.26
CA LEU A 11 0.22 15.47 -9.71
C LEU A 11 0.44 14.41 -8.62
N CYS A 12 0.70 14.83 -7.38
CA CYS A 12 0.85 13.92 -6.25
C CYS A 12 -0.41 13.09 -6.00
N ASP A 13 -1.60 13.70 -6.12
CA ASP A 13 -2.88 13.01 -5.95
C ASP A 13 -3.13 11.98 -7.05
N ILE A 14 -2.81 12.32 -8.31
CA ILE A 14 -2.93 11.38 -9.44
C ILE A 14 -2.01 10.17 -9.22
N ILE A 15 -0.75 10.41 -8.87
CA ILE A 15 0.23 9.33 -8.61
C ILE A 15 -0.24 8.48 -7.41
N GLY A 16 -0.72 9.12 -6.34
CA GLY A 16 -1.21 8.43 -5.14
C GLY A 16 -2.39 7.50 -5.45
N LYS A 17 -3.35 7.97 -6.26
CA LYS A 17 -4.50 7.15 -6.71
C LYS A 17 -4.05 5.97 -7.57
N MET A 18 -3.14 6.19 -8.52
CA MET A 18 -2.62 5.13 -9.37
C MET A 18 -1.90 4.06 -8.54
N LEU A 19 -1.02 4.45 -7.63
CA LEU A 19 -0.31 3.50 -6.75
C LEU A 19 -1.27 2.75 -5.81
N ALA A 20 -2.31 3.41 -5.30
CA ALA A 20 -3.32 2.74 -4.49
C ALA A 20 -4.09 1.66 -5.28
N LEU A 21 -4.33 1.87 -6.58
CA LEU A 21 -4.92 0.86 -7.46
C LEU A 21 -3.98 -0.34 -7.66
N GLU A 22 -2.69 -0.09 -7.88
CA GLU A 22 -1.67 -1.15 -8.02
C GLU A 22 -1.56 -2.02 -6.76
N LEU A 23 -1.65 -1.40 -5.57
CA LEU A 23 -1.69 -2.13 -4.29
C LEU A 23 -2.91 -3.03 -4.14
N ASN A 24 -4.01 -2.70 -4.83
CA ASN A 24 -5.24 -3.46 -4.75
C ASN A 24 -5.28 -4.67 -5.73
N THR A 25 -4.23 -4.88 -6.51
CA THR A 25 -4.13 -6.00 -7.45
C THR A 25 -4.05 -7.36 -6.74
N GLN A 26 -4.52 -8.41 -7.41
CA GLN A 26 -4.48 -9.77 -6.88
C GLN A 26 -3.04 -10.23 -6.61
N GLU A 27 -2.08 -9.83 -7.44
CA GLU A 27 -0.67 -10.19 -7.27
C GLU A 27 -0.10 -9.63 -5.96
N ILE A 28 -0.34 -8.35 -5.65
CA ILE A 28 0.11 -7.73 -4.41
C ILE A 28 -0.57 -8.39 -3.21
N ARG A 29 -1.89 -8.65 -3.29
CA ARG A 29 -2.62 -9.36 -2.22
C ARG A 29 -2.03 -10.74 -1.92
N ILE A 30 -1.62 -11.50 -2.94
CA ILE A 30 -0.97 -12.81 -2.75
C ILE A 30 0.40 -12.65 -2.05
N LYS A 31 1.21 -11.68 -2.46
CA LYS A 31 2.52 -11.41 -1.83
C LYS A 31 2.35 -11.03 -0.36
N VAL A 32 1.40 -10.16 -0.06
CA VAL A 32 1.11 -9.69 1.30
C VAL A 32 0.59 -10.83 2.17
N ARG A 33 -0.29 -11.68 1.64
CA ARG A 33 -0.73 -12.90 2.33
C ARG A 33 0.44 -13.78 2.76
N ARG A 34 1.37 -14.07 1.83
CA ARG A 34 2.57 -14.86 2.14
C ARG A 34 3.40 -14.22 3.25
N LEU A 35 3.64 -12.91 3.17
CA LEU A 35 4.39 -12.19 4.21
C LEU A 35 3.73 -12.26 5.59
N VAL A 36 2.40 -12.12 5.66
CA VAL A 36 1.66 -12.25 6.92
C VAL A 36 1.75 -13.68 7.45
N THR A 37 1.53 -14.69 6.61
CA THR A 37 1.66 -16.10 7.01
C THR A 37 3.07 -16.41 7.52
N ASP A 38 4.11 -15.97 6.79
CA ASP A 38 5.50 -16.21 7.16
C ASP A 38 5.84 -15.51 8.49
N TYR A 39 5.32 -14.31 8.72
CA TYR A 39 5.49 -13.60 9.98
C TYR A 39 4.85 -14.36 11.14
N LEU A 40 3.59 -14.80 10.99
CA LEU A 40 2.89 -15.56 12.04
C LEU A 40 3.63 -16.87 12.36
N ASN A 41 4.06 -17.61 11.33
CA ASN A 41 4.80 -18.85 11.50
C ASN A 41 6.15 -18.62 12.18
N LYS A 42 6.90 -17.59 11.78
CA LYS A 42 8.21 -17.25 12.35
C LYS A 42 8.14 -16.92 13.83
N HIS A 43 7.00 -16.40 14.28
CA HIS A 43 6.78 -15.96 15.65
C HIS A 43 5.90 -16.91 16.48
N ASP A 44 5.56 -18.10 15.95
CA ASP A 44 4.67 -19.09 16.58
C ASP A 44 3.33 -18.50 17.04
N ILE A 45 2.77 -17.59 16.22
CA ILE A 45 1.50 -16.93 16.51
C ILE A 45 0.38 -17.74 15.86
N ALA A 46 -0.45 -18.38 16.69
CA ALA A 46 -1.65 -19.09 16.27
C ALA A 46 -2.81 -18.12 15.96
N ASP A 47 -2.70 -17.37 14.86
CA ASP A 47 -3.78 -16.53 14.31
C ASP A 47 -4.03 -16.87 12.83
N ASP A 48 -5.18 -16.46 12.31
CA ASP A 48 -5.56 -16.64 10.91
C ASP A 48 -5.02 -15.47 10.05
N PRO A 49 -4.13 -15.73 9.08
CA PRO A 49 -3.65 -14.71 8.15
C PRO A 49 -4.78 -13.94 7.46
N GLU A 50 -5.89 -14.58 7.11
CA GLU A 50 -7.02 -13.93 6.43
C GLU A 50 -7.71 -12.90 7.32
N ARG A 51 -7.76 -13.14 8.62
CA ARG A 51 -8.32 -12.21 9.60
C ARG A 51 -7.49 -10.93 9.69
N LEU A 52 -6.17 -11.05 9.62
CA LEU A 52 -5.26 -9.89 9.63
C LEU A 52 -5.30 -9.15 8.30
N LEU A 53 -5.34 -9.86 7.17
CA LEU A 53 -5.43 -9.25 5.84
C LEU A 53 -6.68 -8.37 5.68
N LYS A 54 -7.82 -8.77 6.25
CA LYS A 54 -9.06 -7.97 6.25
C LYS A 54 -8.97 -6.64 7.00
N LYS A 55 -7.96 -6.48 7.86
CA LYS A 55 -7.71 -5.25 8.62
C LYS A 55 -6.67 -4.34 7.96
N ILE A 56 -6.07 -4.76 6.85
CA ILE A 56 -5.08 -3.96 6.13
C ILE A 56 -5.80 -2.90 5.29
N GLU A 57 -5.55 -1.64 5.62
CA GLU A 57 -5.97 -0.48 4.83
C GLU A 57 -4.79 0.05 4.01
N TRP A 58 -5.00 0.22 2.71
CA TRP A 58 -4.00 0.75 1.79
C TRP A 58 -4.07 2.27 1.76
N SER A 59 -2.99 2.96 2.14
CA SER A 59 -2.85 4.40 1.91
C SER A 59 -1.48 4.70 1.31
N VAL A 60 -1.47 5.50 0.23
CA VAL A 60 -0.24 5.96 -0.41
C VAL A 60 -0.19 7.47 -0.35
N ARG A 61 0.87 8.00 0.26
CA ARG A 61 1.14 9.44 0.32
C ARG A 61 2.31 9.77 -0.58
N VAL A 62 2.07 10.57 -1.60
CA VAL A 62 3.09 11.07 -2.53
C VAL A 62 3.42 12.52 -2.19
N LYS A 63 4.70 12.87 -2.26
CA LYS A 63 5.19 14.24 -2.05
C LYS A 63 6.29 14.52 -3.06
N LEU A 64 6.36 15.75 -3.55
CA LEU A 64 7.53 16.24 -4.29
C LEU A 64 8.61 16.62 -3.27
N GLY A 65 9.82 16.11 -3.48
CA GLY A 65 11.01 16.53 -2.75
C GLY A 65 11.55 17.84 -3.31
N TYR A 66 12.03 18.71 -2.43
CA TYR A 66 12.75 19.96 -2.76
C TYR A 66 14.16 19.88 -2.22
#